data_AF-A0A814GRU1-F1
#
_entry.id   AF-A0A814GRU1-F1
#
_cell.length_a   1.000
_cell.length_b   1.000
_cell.length_c   1.000
_cell.angle_alpha   90.00
_cell.angle_beta   90.00
_cell.angle_gamma   90.00
#
_symmetry.space_group_name_H-M   'P 1'
#
loop_
_entity.id
_entity.type
_entity.pdbx_description
1 polymer ?
#
loop_
_entity_poly.entity_id
_entity_poly.type
_entity_poly.pdbx_seq_one_letter_code
_entity_poly.pdbx_strand_id
1 'polypeptide(L)'
;MSLESNVEPRPSIFDRRKRGCTDWPCLLIFVLLLILYILFAIFVFREGSLRRFIYPTDTQGRICGTDSQIHRDYLQFFDIIKCIKYILIGARCPTPQICVEQCPSKFYHYKLLYAQELKLPTINKDKIKQIRAQLSVEKIKITSYFVLQ
;
A
#
# COMPACT_ATOMS: atom_id res chain seq x y z
N MET A 1 26.28 23.89 72.75
CA MET A 1 25.26 23.83 71.68
C MET A 1 25.56 24.95 70.69
N SER A 2 26.44 24.64 69.74
CA SER A 2 26.70 25.42 68.53
C SER A 2 27.20 24.41 67.51
N LEU A 3 26.32 23.91 66.64
CA LEU A 3 26.70 23.05 65.52
C LEU A 3 27.23 23.97 64.42
N GLU A 4 28.54 23.98 64.22
CA GLU A 4 29.17 24.59 63.06
C GLU A 4 28.78 23.74 61.83
N SER A 5 27.78 24.18 61.07
CA SER A 5 27.45 23.57 59.79
C SER A 5 28.56 23.90 58.79
N ASN A 6 29.38 22.90 58.44
CA ASN A 6 30.31 22.98 57.32
C ASN A 6 29.51 23.20 56.02
N VAL A 7 29.38 24.44 55.59
CA VAL A 7 28.83 24.79 54.28
C VAL A 7 29.92 24.52 53.25
N GLU A 8 29.82 23.37 52.59
CA GLU A 8 30.64 23.05 51.42
C GLU A 8 30.32 24.06 50.31
N PRO A 9 31.31 24.79 49.77
CA PRO A 9 31.05 25.79 48.74
C PRO A 9 30.46 25.11 47.51
N ARG A 10 29.24 25.49 47.14
CA ARG A 10 28.57 24.98 45.94
C ARG A 10 29.47 25.27 44.72
N PRO A 11 29.91 24.27 43.95
CA PRO A 11 30.73 24.54 42.78
C PRO A 11 29.93 25.45 41.84
N SER A 12 30.50 26.60 41.52
CA SER A 12 29.93 27.51 40.54
C SER A 12 29.89 26.77 39.20
N ILE A 13 28.69 26.34 38.79
CA ILE A 13 28.41 25.69 37.49
C ILE A 13 28.87 26.56 36.31
N PHE A 14 29.14 27.84 36.56
CA PHE A 14 29.79 28.75 35.63
C PHE A 14 31.31 28.72 35.75
N ASP A 15 31.87 27.51 35.77
CA ASP A 15 33.24 27.35 35.31
C ASP A 15 33.23 27.75 33.83
N ARG A 16 33.69 28.96 33.53
CA ARG A 16 33.84 29.45 32.15
C ARG A 16 35.04 28.71 31.55
N ARG A 17 34.90 27.39 31.41
CA ARG A 17 35.74 26.52 30.59
C ARG A 17 35.97 27.28 29.30
N LYS A 18 37.24 27.52 28.97
CA LYS A 18 37.66 28.12 27.70
C LYS A 18 36.86 27.42 26.61
N ARG A 19 35.84 28.11 26.10
CA ARG A 19 34.99 27.58 25.03
C ARG A 19 35.91 27.53 23.82
N GLY A 20 36.56 26.39 23.61
CA GLY A 20 37.24 26.12 22.35
C GLY A 20 36.24 26.38 21.24
N CYS A 21 36.68 27.00 20.16
CA CYS A 21 35.83 27.30 19.00
C CYS A 21 35.35 25.98 18.36
N THR A 22 34.38 25.32 18.97
CA THR A 22 33.69 24.14 18.42
C THR A 22 32.80 24.53 17.24
N ASP A 23 32.64 25.83 16.98
CA ASP A 23 31.83 26.37 15.90
C ASP A 23 32.37 25.97 14.51
N TRP A 24 33.69 26.01 14.31
CA TRP A 24 34.31 25.69 13.01
C TRP A 24 34.12 24.23 12.55
N PRO A 25 34.42 23.20 13.38
CA PRO A 25 34.17 21.82 12.96
C PRO A 25 32.68 21.51 12.81
N CYS A 26 31.81 22.08 13.66
CA CYS A 26 30.36 21.92 13.52
C CYS A 26 29.82 22.57 12.24
N LEU A 27 30.32 23.75 11.87
CA LEU A 27 29.97 24.44 10.63
C LEU A 27 30.37 23.63 9.40
N LEU A 28 31.59 23.05 9.39
CA LEU A 28 32.05 22.20 8.29
C LEU A 28 31.15 20.98 8.08
N ILE A 29 30.78 20.29 9.16
CA ILE A 29 29.88 19.12 9.09
C ILE A 29 28.50 19.54 8.56
N PHE A 30 27.96 20.66 9.03
CA PHE A 30 26.65 21.16 8.59
C PHE A 30 26.64 21.49 7.09
N VAL A 31 27.66 22.18 6.59
CA VAL A 31 27.80 22.51 5.16
C VAL A 31 27.93 21.24 4.32
N LEU A 32 28.69 20.24 4.79
CA LEU A 32 28.84 18.97 4.09
C LEU A 32 27.50 18.22 3.98
N LEU A 33 26.71 18.20 5.07
CA LEU A 33 25.36 17.64 5.06
C LEU A 33 24.42 18.39 4.11
N LEU A 34 24.50 19.72 4.04
CA LEU A 34 23.71 20.52 3.10
C LEU A 34 24.08 20.21 1.64
N ILE A 35 25.37 20.10 1.32
CA ILE A 35 25.82 19.74 -0.03
C ILE A 35 25.30 18.34 -0.40
N LEU A 36 25.46 17.37 0.50
CA LEU A 36 24.96 16.01 0.30
C LEU A 36 23.45 16.01 0.04
N TYR A 37 22.68 16.75 0.84
CA TYR A 37 21.24 16.87 0.69
C TYR A 37 20.83 17.47 -0.66
N ILE A 38 21.50 18.54 -1.09
CA ILE A 38 21.23 19.17 -2.40
C ILE A 38 21.53 18.20 -3.54
N LEU A 39 22.64 17.46 -3.47
CA LEU A 39 22.97 16.44 -4.48
C LEU A 39 21.91 15.33 -4.54
N PHE A 40 21.46 14.83 -3.39
CA PHE A 40 20.36 13.87 -3.32
C PHE A 40 19.06 14.42 -3.89
N ALA A 41 18.72 15.68 -3.57
CA ALA A 41 17.53 16.32 -4.11
C ALA A 41 17.60 16.39 -5.64
N ILE A 42 18.71 16.87 -6.20
CA ILE A 42 18.90 16.93 -7.66
C ILE A 42 18.81 15.54 -8.30
N PHE A 43 19.46 14.53 -7.71
CA PHE A 43 19.39 13.15 -8.18
C PHE A 43 17.94 12.65 -8.23
N VAL A 44 17.19 12.84 -7.16
CA VAL A 44 15.77 12.46 -7.09
C VAL A 44 14.92 13.26 -8.07
N PHE A 45 15.17 14.55 -8.29
CA PHE A 45 14.40 15.32 -9.29
C PHE A 45 14.72 14.92 -10.73
N ARG A 46 15.95 14.50 -11.02
CA ARG A 46 16.37 14.05 -12.35
C ARG A 46 15.78 12.67 -12.69
N GLU A 47 15.85 11.74 -11.75
CA GLU A 47 15.40 10.35 -11.94
C GLU A 47 13.92 10.13 -11.53
N GLY A 48 13.37 11.04 -10.73
CA GLY A 48 12.04 10.94 -10.15
C GLY A 48 10.94 11.32 -11.14
N SER A 49 10.48 10.34 -11.93
CA SER A 49 9.19 10.46 -12.60
C SER A 49 8.05 10.30 -11.59
N LEU A 50 7.58 11.41 -11.02
CA LEU A 50 6.47 11.45 -10.05
C LEU A 50 5.21 10.73 -10.54
N ARG A 51 5.00 10.70 -11.87
CA ARG A 51 3.92 9.95 -12.52
C ARG A 51 3.93 8.47 -12.15
N ARG A 52 5.09 7.82 -12.12
CA ARG A 52 5.18 6.37 -11.88
C ARG A 52 4.83 5.97 -10.45
N PHE A 53 4.91 6.91 -9.50
CA PHE A 53 4.53 6.68 -8.11
C PHE A 53 3.04 6.86 -7.87
N ILE A 54 2.40 7.82 -8.55
CA ILE A 54 0.98 8.14 -8.36
C ILE A 54 0.09 7.17 -9.16
N TYR A 55 0.54 6.70 -10.32
CA TYR A 55 -0.31 5.87 -11.16
C TYR A 55 -0.25 4.39 -10.81
N PRO A 56 -1.42 3.72 -10.71
CA PRO A 56 -1.47 2.29 -10.51
C PRO A 56 -0.90 1.53 -11.71
N THR A 57 -0.20 0.43 -11.43
CA THR A 57 0.45 -0.41 -12.44
C THR A 57 -0.12 -1.83 -12.40
N ASP A 58 -0.42 -2.39 -13.56
CA ASP A 58 -0.80 -3.79 -13.77
C ASP A 58 0.36 -4.73 -13.34
N THR A 59 0.10 -6.03 -13.13
CA THR A 59 1.16 -7.03 -12.86
C THR A 59 2.22 -7.08 -13.95
N GLN A 60 1.86 -6.73 -15.19
CA GLN A 60 2.81 -6.61 -16.30
C GLN A 60 3.64 -5.32 -16.28
N GLY A 61 3.45 -4.44 -15.30
CA GLY A 61 4.20 -3.18 -15.18
C GLY A 61 3.72 -2.07 -16.11
N ARG A 62 2.53 -2.21 -16.70
CA ARG A 62 1.88 -1.19 -17.54
C ARG A 62 1.08 -0.22 -16.67
N ILE A 63 1.18 1.08 -16.96
CA ILE A 63 0.47 2.13 -16.24
C ILE A 63 -0.97 2.22 -16.77
N CYS A 64 -1.98 2.17 -15.88
CA CYS A 64 -3.37 2.38 -16.26
C CYS A 64 -3.62 3.85 -16.64
N GLY A 65 -4.41 4.12 -17.69
CA GLY A 65 -4.70 5.48 -18.15
C GLY A 65 -3.54 6.20 -18.87
N THR A 66 -2.60 5.47 -19.48
CA THR A 66 -1.49 6.04 -20.27
C THR A 66 -1.20 5.19 -21.51
N ASP A 67 -0.79 5.83 -22.61
CA ASP A 67 -0.37 5.28 -23.92
C ASP A 67 -1.21 4.10 -24.45
N SER A 68 -0.97 2.90 -23.92
CA SER A 68 -1.62 1.64 -24.33
C SER A 68 -2.94 1.33 -23.59
N GLN A 69 -3.22 2.03 -22.48
CA GLN A 69 -4.37 1.79 -21.60
C GLN A 69 -5.21 3.05 -21.38
N ILE A 70 -5.26 3.96 -22.36
CA ILE A 70 -5.93 5.29 -22.25
C ILE A 70 -7.42 5.19 -21.88
N HIS A 71 -8.11 4.12 -22.29
CA HIS A 71 -9.52 3.92 -21.93
C HIS A 71 -9.69 3.18 -20.59
N ARG A 72 -8.61 2.66 -20.01
CA ARG A 72 -8.61 1.77 -18.84
C ARG A 72 -7.90 2.42 -17.67
N ASP A 73 -8.57 3.39 -17.06
CA ASP A 73 -8.01 4.22 -15.99
C ASP A 73 -8.02 3.54 -14.62
N TYR A 74 -8.85 2.52 -14.42
CA TYR A 74 -9.05 1.89 -13.11
C TYR A 74 -8.23 0.61 -12.99
N LEU A 75 -7.59 0.40 -11.83
CA LEU A 75 -6.89 -0.85 -11.52
C LEU A 75 -7.80 -1.76 -10.68
N GLN A 76 -8.05 -2.98 -11.16
CA GLN A 76 -8.85 -3.96 -10.45
C GLN A 76 -7.99 -4.98 -9.72
N PHE A 77 -8.24 -5.13 -8.41
CA PHE A 77 -7.68 -6.19 -7.57
C PHE A 77 -8.68 -7.34 -7.43
N PHE A 78 -8.24 -8.58 -7.66
CA PHE A 78 -9.10 -9.76 -7.51
C PHE A 78 -9.33 -10.16 -6.05
N ASP A 79 -8.33 -9.94 -5.19
CA ASP A 79 -8.40 -10.18 -3.75
C ASP A 79 -7.65 -9.08 -3.00
N ILE A 80 -8.41 -8.13 -2.46
CA ILE A 80 -7.90 -6.98 -1.73
C ILE A 80 -7.37 -7.42 -0.35
N ILE A 81 -7.87 -8.52 0.22
CA ILE A 81 -7.57 -8.91 1.61
C ILE A 81 -6.24 -9.60 1.68
N LYS A 82 -5.99 -10.49 0.73
CA LYS A 82 -4.65 -11.02 0.50
C LYS A 82 -3.68 -9.89 0.17
N CYS A 83 -4.12 -8.85 -0.56
CA CYS A 83 -3.25 -7.73 -0.90
C CYS A 83 -2.87 -6.86 0.32
N ILE A 84 -3.81 -6.50 1.20
CA ILE A 84 -3.55 -5.72 2.42
C ILE A 84 -2.47 -6.39 3.28
N LYS A 85 -2.54 -7.72 3.46
CA LYS A 85 -1.54 -8.48 4.22
C LYS A 85 -0.12 -8.30 3.67
N TYR A 86 0.04 -8.18 2.36
CA TYR A 86 1.34 -8.04 1.70
C TYR A 86 1.81 -6.58 1.64
N ILE A 87 0.90 -5.63 1.45
CA ILE A 87 1.20 -4.19 1.52
C ILE A 87 1.79 -3.84 2.89
N LEU A 88 1.23 -4.41 3.97
CA LEU A 88 1.71 -4.17 5.34
C LEU A 88 3.16 -4.59 5.58
N ILE A 89 3.67 -5.57 4.82
CA ILE A 89 5.05 -6.05 4.89
C ILE A 89 5.92 -5.47 3.75
N GLY A 90 5.43 -4.45 3.03
CA GLY A 90 6.14 -3.84 1.90
C GLY A 90 6.31 -4.74 0.68
N ALA A 91 5.61 -5.87 0.64
CA ALA A 91 5.69 -6.83 -0.46
C ALA A 91 4.65 -6.52 -1.56
N ARG A 92 4.98 -6.88 -2.79
CA ARG A 92 4.05 -6.78 -3.92
C ARG A 92 2.89 -7.77 -3.74
N CYS A 93 1.68 -7.35 -4.04
CA CYS A 93 0.50 -8.22 -3.86
C CYS A 93 0.56 -9.46 -4.76
N PRO A 94 0.36 -10.67 -4.22
CA PRO A 94 0.41 -11.94 -4.96
C PRO A 94 -0.94 -12.23 -5.65
N THR A 95 -1.52 -11.21 -6.28
CA THR A 95 -2.80 -11.27 -6.97
C THR A 95 -2.65 -10.65 -8.35
N PRO A 96 -3.33 -11.19 -9.38
CA PRO A 96 -3.39 -10.52 -10.67
C PRO A 96 -4.01 -9.13 -10.49
N GLN A 97 -3.50 -8.14 -11.22
CA GLN A 97 -3.96 -6.76 -11.20
C GLN A 97 -4.07 -6.32 -12.65
N ILE A 98 -5.24 -5.90 -13.09
CA ILE A 98 -5.49 -5.54 -14.49
C ILE A 98 -6.12 -4.15 -14.57
N CYS A 99 -5.79 -3.41 -15.64
CA CYS A 99 -6.49 -2.15 -15.93
C CYS A 99 -7.86 -2.43 -16.57
N VAL A 100 -8.89 -1.70 -16.16
CA VAL A 100 -10.27 -1.79 -16.64
C VAL A 100 -10.86 -0.40 -16.88
N GLU A 101 -11.82 -0.31 -17.81
CA GLU A 101 -12.49 0.96 -18.17
C GLU A 101 -13.51 1.39 -17.11
N GLN A 102 -14.16 0.44 -16.45
CA GLN A 102 -15.14 0.72 -15.43
C GLN A 102 -15.07 -0.34 -14.32
N CYS A 103 -15.16 0.11 -13.07
CA CYS A 103 -15.22 -0.80 -11.94
C CYS A 103 -16.49 -1.66 -12.01
N PRO A 104 -16.37 -3.00 -11.87
CA PRO A 104 -17.53 -3.87 -11.93
C PRO A 104 -18.50 -3.57 -10.78
N SER A 105 -19.78 -3.36 -11.09
CA SER A 105 -20.82 -3.06 -10.09
C SER A 105 -21.15 -4.23 -9.17
N LYS A 106 -20.78 -5.46 -9.58
CA LYS A 106 -21.02 -6.68 -8.83
C LYS A 106 -19.71 -7.39 -8.51
N PHE A 107 -19.18 -7.10 -7.35
CA PHE A 107 -17.99 -7.74 -6.82
C PHE A 107 -18.37 -9.06 -6.12
N TYR A 108 -18.35 -10.17 -6.87
CA TYR A 108 -18.65 -11.49 -6.33
C TYR A 108 -17.45 -12.14 -5.63
N HIS A 109 -16.23 -11.86 -6.09
CA HIS A 109 -15.05 -12.61 -5.67
C HIS A 109 -14.66 -12.39 -4.20
N TYR A 110 -14.57 -11.15 -3.73
CA TYR A 110 -14.21 -10.89 -2.33
C TYR A 110 -15.31 -11.32 -1.34
N LYS A 111 -16.60 -11.14 -1.66
CA LYS A 111 -17.71 -11.58 -0.79
C LYS A 111 -17.70 -13.09 -0.56
N LEU A 112 -17.35 -13.87 -1.58
CA LEU A 112 -17.21 -15.32 -1.48
C LEU A 112 -15.99 -15.70 -0.62
N LEU A 113 -14.86 -15.02 -0.78
CA LEU A 113 -13.65 -15.23 0.02
C LEU A 113 -13.87 -14.84 1.49
N TYR A 114 -14.52 -13.70 1.76
CA TYR A 114 -14.90 -13.28 3.12
C TYR A 114 -15.91 -14.22 3.76
N ALA A 115 -16.92 -14.71 3.01
CA ALA A 115 -17.88 -15.68 3.52
C ALA A 115 -17.20 -17.01 3.89
N GLN A 116 -16.13 -17.38 3.18
CA GLN A 116 -15.33 -18.57 3.47
C GLN A 116 -14.42 -18.40 4.69
N GLU A 117 -13.76 -17.24 4.85
CA GLU A 117 -12.88 -16.94 5.99
C GLU A 117 -13.63 -16.74 7.32
N LEU A 118 -14.81 -16.13 7.29
CA LEU A 118 -15.61 -15.88 8.50
C LEU A 118 -16.25 -17.14 9.11
N LYS A 119 -16.06 -18.34 8.53
CA LYS A 119 -16.86 -19.54 8.83
C LYS A 119 -18.35 -19.19 8.97
N LEU A 120 -18.83 -18.21 8.19
CA LEU A 120 -20.23 -17.88 8.19
C LEU A 120 -20.93 -19.16 7.74
N PRO A 121 -21.87 -19.70 8.53
CA PRO A 121 -22.54 -20.93 8.20
C PRO A 121 -23.09 -20.73 6.80
N THR A 122 -22.53 -21.50 5.86
CA THR A 122 -22.93 -21.65 4.47
C THR A 122 -24.15 -20.84 4.12
N ILE A 123 -24.03 -19.78 3.30
CA ILE A 123 -25.20 -19.31 2.56
C ILE A 123 -25.78 -20.55 1.91
N ASN A 124 -26.93 -20.93 2.48
CA ASN A 124 -27.69 -22.14 2.31
C ASN A 124 -27.15 -23.04 1.19
N LYS A 125 -26.47 -24.14 1.51
CA LYS A 125 -26.15 -25.18 0.52
C LYS A 125 -27.39 -25.56 -0.32
N ASP A 126 -28.57 -25.39 0.28
CA ASP A 126 -29.88 -25.56 -0.33
C ASP A 126 -30.19 -24.55 -1.45
N LYS A 127 -29.78 -23.27 -1.34
CA LYS A 127 -29.97 -22.27 -2.41
C LYS A 127 -29.04 -22.54 -3.60
N ILE A 128 -27.79 -22.97 -3.37
CA ILE A 128 -26.86 -23.32 -4.46
C ILE A 128 -27.33 -24.58 -5.19
N LYS A 129 -27.91 -25.55 -4.46
CA LYS A 129 -28.52 -26.76 -5.04
C LYS A 129 -29.76 -26.41 -5.90
N GLN A 130 -30.60 -25.49 -5.42
CA GLN A 130 -31.75 -24.99 -6.19
C GLN A 130 -31.33 -24.21 -7.44
N ILE A 131 -30.32 -23.34 -7.35
CA ILE A 131 -29.80 -22.59 -8.51
C ILE A 131 -29.17 -23.55 -9.55
N ARG A 132 -28.42 -24.58 -9.13
CA ARG A 132 -27.90 -25.60 -10.06
C ARG A 132 -29.01 -26.40 -10.73
N ALA A 133 -30.08 -26.72 -10.01
CA ALA A 133 -31.24 -27.42 -10.56
C ALA A 133 -32.01 -26.55 -11.57
N GLN A 134 -32.12 -25.24 -11.33
CA GLN A 134 -32.68 -24.32 -12.32
C GLN A 134 -31.77 -24.18 -13.55
N LEU A 135 -30.45 -24.10 -13.37
CA LEU A 135 -29.50 -24.04 -14.48
C LEU A 135 -29.52 -25.30 -15.37
N SER A 136 -29.77 -26.49 -14.80
CA SER A 136 -29.87 -27.73 -15.58
C SER A 136 -31.15 -27.80 -16.39
N VAL A 137 -32.29 -27.32 -15.87
CA VAL A 137 -33.57 -27.30 -16.59
C VAL A 137 -33.57 -26.25 -17.71
N GLU A 138 -32.96 -25.10 -17.48
CA GLU A 138 -32.86 -24.03 -18.48
C GLU A 138 -31.91 -24.41 -19.63
N LYS A 139 -30.78 -25.09 -19.33
CA LYS A 139 -29.94 -25.70 -20.37
C LYS A 139 -30.69 -26.71 -21.22
N ILE A 140 -31.50 -27.60 -20.62
CA ILE A 140 -32.30 -28.58 -21.38
C ILE A 140 -33.31 -27.87 -22.30
N LYS A 141 -33.98 -26.81 -21.83
CA LYS A 141 -34.90 -26.03 -22.68
C LYS A 141 -34.19 -25.34 -23.83
N ILE A 142 -33.04 -24.70 -23.59
CA ILE A 142 -32.26 -24.02 -24.63
C ILE A 142 -31.73 -25.03 -25.66
N THR A 143 -31.24 -26.19 -25.23
CA THR A 143 -30.80 -27.26 -26.15
C THR A 143 -31.98 -27.82 -26.95
N SER A 144 -33.18 -27.93 -26.38
CA SER A 144 -34.36 -28.38 -27.13
C SER A 144 -34.83 -27.36 -28.18
N TYR A 145 -34.73 -26.05 -27.91
CA TYR A 145 -35.02 -25.02 -28.91
C TYR A 145 -33.97 -24.98 -30.02
N PHE A 146 -32.69 -25.19 -29.71
CA PHE A 146 -31.61 -25.20 -30.70
C PHE A 146 -31.57 -26.49 -31.56
N VAL A 147 -32.20 -27.58 -31.11
CA VAL A 147 -32.32 -28.83 -31.90
C VAL A 147 -33.56 -28.81 -32.82
N LEU A 148 -34.47 -27.83 -32.66
CA LEU A 148 -35.72 -27.72 -33.43
C LEU A 148 -35.79 -26.47 -34.34
N GLN A 149 -34.65 -25.83 -34.63
CA GLN A 149 -34.48 -24.83 -35.68
C GLN A 149 -33.27 -25.21 -36.55
#